data_AF-A0A4S3IZC0-F1
#
_entry.id   AF-A0A4S3IZC0-F1
#
_cell.length_a   1.000
_cell.length_b   1.000
_cell.length_c   1.000
_cell.angle_alpha   90.00
_cell.angle_beta   90.00
_cell.angle_gamma   90.00
#
_symmetry.space_group_name_H-M   'P 1'
#
loop_
_entity.id
_entity.type
_entity.pdbx_description
1 polymer ?
#
loop_
_entity_poly.entity_id
_entity_poly.type
_entity_poly.pdbx_seq_one_letter_code
_entity_poly.pdbx_strand_id
1 'polypeptide(L)'
;MTIIWTMEETAIATILDMRGVGHATIAKYLTSKMAEVRGIQEGTIPGVSVAALQLERTTDAVTSKLARIRKKKPELWLGQEKGWNEKAVYEFLSSHVEGDFIAHLMTTGWKAIVDHLPEEHAKV
;
A
#
# COMPACT_ATOMS: atom_id res chain seq x y z
N MET A 1 -5.02 -8.13 -17.44
CA MET A 1 -5.25 -6.72 -17.08
C MET A 1 -4.16 -6.29 -16.10
N THR A 2 -3.36 -5.28 -16.44
CA THR A 2 -2.24 -4.84 -15.59
C THR A 2 -2.71 -3.70 -14.71
N ILE A 3 -2.82 -3.95 -13.40
CA ILE A 3 -3.08 -2.90 -12.41
C ILE A 3 -1.84 -1.99 -12.39
N ILE A 4 -2.03 -0.69 -12.66
CA ILE A 4 -0.96 0.32 -12.60
C ILE A 4 -0.78 0.72 -11.14
N TRP A 5 0.46 0.68 -10.66
CA TRP A 5 0.86 1.09 -9.31
C TRP A 5 1.74 2.32 -9.38
N THR A 6 1.43 3.35 -8.59
CA THR A 6 2.34 4.48 -8.41
C THR A 6 3.51 4.10 -7.50
N MET A 7 4.56 4.92 -7.49
CA MET A 7 5.67 4.72 -6.57
C MET A 7 5.30 5.05 -5.12
N GLU A 8 4.36 5.97 -4.90
CA GLU A 8 3.80 6.25 -3.56
C GLU A 8 3.02 5.07 -3.01
N GLU A 9 2.12 4.47 -3.81
CA GLU A 9 1.40 3.26 -3.40
C GLU A 9 2.35 2.10 -3.13
N THR A 10 3.42 2.01 -3.93
CA THR A 10 4.48 1.03 -3.73
C THR A 10 5.20 1.28 -2.40
N ALA A 11 5.55 2.53 -2.09
CA ALA A 11 6.20 2.91 -0.84
C ALA A 11 5.32 2.59 0.37
N ILE A 12 4.05 3.00 0.34
CA ILE A 12 3.07 2.72 1.39
C ILE A 12 2.95 1.21 1.61
N ALA A 13 2.70 0.44 0.55
CA ALA A 13 2.52 -1.01 0.67
C ALA A 13 3.77 -1.71 1.25
N THR A 14 4.96 -1.34 0.77
CA THR A 14 6.22 -1.92 1.25
C THR A 14 6.52 -1.54 2.70
N ILE A 15 6.34 -0.29 3.09
CA ILE A 15 6.63 0.17 4.46
C ILE A 15 5.62 -0.42 5.46
N LEU A 16 4.33 -0.48 5.11
CA LEU A 16 3.31 -1.09 5.98
C LEU A 16 3.57 -2.61 6.15
N ASP A 17 3.87 -3.33 5.06
CA ASP A 17 4.23 -4.76 5.13
C ASP A 17 5.52 -4.98 5.96
N MET A 18 6.51 -4.09 5.83
CA MET A 18 7.72 -4.10 6.67
C MET A 18 7.43 -3.88 8.15
N ARG A 19 6.39 -3.12 8.49
CA ARG A 19 5.92 -2.94 9.87
C ARG A 19 4.95 -4.03 10.32
N GLY A 20 4.72 -5.07 9.51
CA GLY A 20 3.88 -6.23 9.85
C GLY A 20 2.39 -6.01 9.65
N VAL A 21 1.99 -4.96 8.94
CA VAL A 21 0.58 -4.70 8.64
C VAL A 21 0.07 -5.70 7.61
N GLY A 22 -1.07 -6.33 7.89
CA GLY A 22 -1.65 -7.35 7.02
C GLY A 22 -2.03 -6.80 5.63
N HIS A 23 -1.84 -7.63 4.59
CA HIS A 23 -2.10 -7.23 3.20
C HIS A 23 -3.55 -6.76 2.96
N ALA A 24 -4.53 -7.32 3.68
CA ALA A 24 -5.93 -6.90 3.58
C ALA A 24 -6.14 -5.47 4.11
N THR A 25 -5.45 -5.12 5.19
CA THR A 25 -5.47 -3.77 5.78
C THR A 25 -4.80 -2.76 4.84
N ILE A 26 -3.67 -3.13 4.24
CA ILE A 26 -2.98 -2.33 3.22
C ILE A 26 -3.90 -2.08 2.00
N ALA A 27 -4.55 -3.14 1.52
CA ALA A 27 -5.49 -3.10 0.41
C ALA A 27 -6.65 -2.12 0.66
N LYS A 28 -7.28 -2.20 1.84
CA LYS A 28 -8.32 -1.25 2.26
C LYS A 28 -7.81 0.18 2.29
N TYR A 29 -6.67 0.43 2.93
CA TYR A 29 -6.09 1.78 3.03
C TYR A 29 -5.85 2.41 1.65
N LEU A 30 -5.20 1.68 0.74
CA LEU A 30 -4.89 2.20 -0.59
C LEU A 30 -6.17 2.45 -1.41
N THR A 31 -7.19 1.62 -1.24
CA THR A 31 -8.51 1.83 -1.86
C THR A 31 -9.17 3.11 -1.34
N SER A 32 -9.22 3.30 -0.02
CA SER A 32 -9.80 4.50 0.61
C SER A 32 -9.05 5.77 0.22
N LYS A 33 -7.71 5.74 0.22
CA LYS A 33 -6.90 6.91 -0.18
C LYS A 33 -7.04 7.27 -1.65
N MET A 34 -7.15 6.28 -2.54
CA MET A 34 -7.44 6.57 -3.95
C MET A 34 -8.83 7.17 -4.15
N ALA A 35 -9.82 6.80 -3.34
CA ALA A 35 -11.14 7.41 -3.37
C ALA A 35 -11.10 8.88 -2.91
N GLU A 36 -10.37 9.17 -1.83
CA GLU A 36 -10.20 10.52 -1.26
C GLU A 36 -9.51 11.49 -2.23
N VAL A 37 -8.34 11.11 -2.78
CA VAL A 37 -7.55 11.95 -3.70
C VAL A 37 -8.31 12.29 -4.99
N ARG A 38 -9.20 11.41 -5.43
CA ARG A 38 -9.95 11.60 -6.68
C ARG A 38 -11.29 12.32 -6.47
N GLY A 39 -11.61 12.75 -5.24
CA GLY A 39 -12.86 13.44 -4.93
C GLY A 39 -14.09 12.59 -5.27
N ILE A 40 -13.98 11.26 -5.22
CA ILE A 40 -15.11 10.36 -5.48
C ILE A 40 -16.06 10.52 -4.29
N GLN A 41 -17.04 11.41 -4.45
CA GLN A 41 -18.27 11.30 -3.68
C GLN A 41 -18.82 9.89 -3.90
N GLU A 42 -19.17 9.21 -2.81
CA GLU A 42 -19.95 7.97 -2.82
C GLU A 42 -21.32 8.24 -3.46
N GLY A 43 -21.35 8.38 -4.78
CA GLY A 43 -22.52 8.74 -5.57
C GLY A 43 -22.80 7.63 -6.57
N THR A 44 -23.88 6.89 -6.34
CA THR A 44 -24.37 5.85 -7.25
C THR A 44 -24.85 6.52 -8.55
N ILE A 45 -24.13 6.32 -9.66
CA ILE A 45 -24.67 6.61 -10.99
C ILE A 45 -25.51 5.38 -11.42
N PRO A 46 -26.78 5.53 -11.83
CA PRO A 46 -27.61 4.39 -12.20
C PRO A 46 -27.02 3.65 -13.41
N GLY A 47 -26.69 2.38 -13.20
CA GLY A 47 -26.51 1.41 -14.29
C GLY A 47 -25.08 0.97 -14.62
N VAL A 48 -24.03 1.76 -14.35
CA VAL A 48 -22.64 1.30 -14.59
C VAL A 48 -21.65 1.97 -13.64
N SER A 49 -21.00 1.19 -12.79
CA SER A 49 -19.80 1.64 -12.06
C SER A 49 -18.55 1.44 -12.94
N VAL A 50 -18.26 2.42 -13.78
CA VAL A 50 -17.06 2.39 -14.66
C VAL A 50 -15.77 2.60 -13.86
N ALA A 51 -15.84 3.19 -12.66
CA ALA A 51 -14.69 3.50 -11.82
C ALA A 51 -14.33 2.38 -10.81
N ALA A 52 -15.30 1.69 -10.20
CA ALA A 52 -15.01 0.77 -9.08
C ALA A 52 -14.11 -0.42 -9.45
N LEU A 53 -14.16 -0.90 -10.70
CA LEU A 53 -13.41 -2.09 -11.12
C LEU A 53 -11.89 -1.89 -11.26
N GLN A 54 -11.41 -0.63 -11.33
CA GLN A 54 -9.98 -0.32 -11.40
C GLN A 54 -9.41 0.29 -10.10
N LEU A 55 -10.31 0.69 -9.19
CA LEU A 55 -9.99 1.48 -8.01
C LEU A 55 -9.73 0.64 -6.76
N GLU A 56 -10.27 -0.58 -6.68
CA GLU A 56 -10.05 -1.41 -5.51
C GLU A 56 -8.67 -2.10 -5.57
N ARG A 57 -7.81 -1.79 -4.59
CA ARG A 57 -6.65 -2.62 -4.31
C ARG A 57 -7.16 -3.82 -3.54
N THR A 58 -7.07 -5.00 -4.14
CA THR A 58 -7.40 -6.25 -3.45
C THR A 58 -6.21 -6.78 -2.67
N THR A 59 -6.48 -7.64 -1.66
CA THR A 59 -5.43 -8.36 -0.92
C THR A 59 -4.47 -9.11 -1.86
N ASP A 60 -5.00 -9.73 -2.92
CA ASP A 60 -4.19 -10.44 -3.91
C ASP A 60 -3.32 -9.51 -4.76
N ALA A 61 -3.82 -8.31 -5.06
CA ALA A 61 -3.06 -7.30 -5.78
C ALA A 61 -1.87 -6.82 -4.94
N VAL A 62 -2.07 -6.55 -3.65
CA VAL A 62 -1.00 -6.20 -2.69
C VAL A 62 0.01 -7.35 -2.59
N THR A 63 -0.47 -8.58 -2.34
CA THR A 63 0.37 -9.78 -2.24
C THR A 63 1.23 -9.96 -3.49
N SER A 64 0.60 -9.89 -4.67
CA SER A 64 1.27 -10.04 -5.96
C SER A 64 2.26 -8.92 -6.25
N LYS A 65 1.98 -7.69 -5.81
CA LYS A 65 2.88 -6.55 -5.98
C LYS A 65 4.12 -6.73 -5.10
N LEU A 66 3.96 -7.02 -3.81
CA LEU A 66 5.06 -7.23 -2.88
C LEU A 66 5.93 -8.42 -3.29
N ALA A 67 5.34 -9.54 -3.69
CA ALA A 67 6.06 -10.69 -4.21
C ALA A 67 6.88 -10.34 -5.48
N ARG A 68 6.33 -9.53 -6.38
CA ARG A 68 7.06 -9.06 -7.57
C ARG A 68 8.22 -8.14 -7.22
N ILE A 69 8.08 -7.26 -6.23
CA ILE A 69 9.17 -6.42 -5.74
C ILE A 69 10.30 -7.31 -5.21
N ARG A 70 9.98 -8.25 -4.31
CA ARG A 70 10.96 -9.20 -3.75
C ARG A 70 11.68 -10.01 -4.83
N LYS A 71 10.96 -10.44 -5.88
CA LYS A 71 11.54 -11.17 -7.01
C LYS A 71 12.45 -10.30 -7.88
N LYS A 72 12.05 -9.06 -8.18
CA LYS A 72 12.79 -8.15 -9.06
C LYS A 72 13.98 -7.49 -8.37
N LYS A 73 13.87 -7.29 -7.06
CA LYS A 73 14.83 -6.58 -6.22
C LYS A 73 15.12 -7.41 -4.96
N PRO A 74 15.81 -8.55 -5.11
CA PRO A 74 16.11 -9.42 -3.98
C PRO A 74 16.94 -8.71 -2.91
N GLU A 75 17.70 -7.66 -3.27
CA GLU A 75 18.48 -6.84 -2.33
C GLU A 75 17.63 -6.15 -1.25
N LEU A 76 16.32 -5.97 -1.49
CA LEU A 76 15.39 -5.37 -0.54
C LEU A 76 14.88 -6.36 0.52
N TRP A 77 15.15 -7.65 0.36
CA TRP A 77 14.60 -8.72 1.18
C TRP A 77 15.71 -9.50 1.86
N LEU A 78 15.67 -9.60 3.19
CA LEU A 78 16.72 -10.27 3.98
C LEU A 78 16.60 -11.81 3.97
N GLY A 79 15.69 -12.37 3.16
CA GLY A 79 15.46 -13.81 3.02
C GLY A 79 14.19 -14.30 3.74
N GLN A 80 13.90 -15.61 3.64
CA GLN A 80 12.60 -16.19 4.06
C GLN A 80 12.22 -15.94 5.52
N GLU A 81 13.17 -15.70 6.41
CA GLU A 81 12.92 -15.55 7.86
C GLU A 81 13.24 -14.14 8.41
N LYS A 82 13.76 -13.21 7.59
CA LYS A 82 14.28 -11.92 8.08
C LYS A 82 13.58 -10.66 7.54
N GLY A 83 12.49 -10.79 6.81
CA GLY A 83 11.66 -9.64 6.40
C GLY A 83 12.39 -8.67 5.45
N TRP A 84 11.92 -7.43 5.40
CA TRP A 84 12.51 -6.39 4.55
C TRP A 84 13.82 -5.85 5.13
N ASN A 85 14.76 -5.51 4.24
CA ASN A 85 15.95 -4.75 4.58
C ASN A 85 15.57 -3.25 4.66
N GLU A 86 15.33 -2.75 5.87
CA GLU A 86 14.85 -1.38 6.11
C GLU A 86 15.73 -0.31 5.42
N LYS A 87 17.06 -0.46 5.49
CA LYS A 87 18.01 0.46 4.85
C LYS A 87 17.89 0.43 3.32
N ALA A 88 17.89 -0.77 2.74
CA ALA A 88 17.80 -0.92 1.28
C ALA A 88 16.44 -0.45 0.75
N VAL A 89 15.36 -0.68 1.51
CA VAL A 89 14.01 -0.17 1.19
C VAL A 89 14.01 1.36 1.20
N TYR A 90 14.58 1.99 2.22
CA TYR A 90 14.69 3.45 2.28
C TYR A 90 15.41 4.01 1.05
N GLU A 91 16.62 3.54 0.75
CA GLU A 91 17.43 4.00 -0.38
C GLU A 91 16.71 3.79 -1.73
N PHE A 92 16.02 2.66 -1.88
CA PHE A 92 15.23 2.37 -3.07
C PHE A 92 14.05 3.33 -3.22
N LEU A 93 13.29 3.59 -2.16
CA LEU A 93 12.10 4.43 -2.24
C LEU A 93 12.44 5.91 -2.35
N SER A 94 13.46 6.38 -1.61
CA SER A 94 13.88 7.79 -1.62
C SER A 94 14.50 8.25 -2.94
N SER A 95 14.84 7.33 -3.84
CA SER A 95 15.28 7.65 -5.21
C SER A 95 14.12 7.85 -6.21
N HIS A 96 12.88 7.55 -5.79
CA HIS A 96 11.69 7.61 -6.65
C HIS A 96 10.56 8.46 -6.08
N VAL A 97 10.56 8.70 -4.77
CA VAL A 97 9.57 9.48 -4.02
C VAL A 97 10.31 10.44 -3.12
N GLU A 98 9.71 11.58 -2.79
CA GLU A 98 10.31 12.60 -1.93
C GLU A 98 10.81 11.99 -0.60
N GLY A 99 12.06 12.30 -0.25
CA GLY A 99 12.73 11.73 0.92
C GLY A 99 11.97 12.01 2.22
N ASP A 100 11.38 13.21 2.35
CA ASP A 100 10.61 13.60 3.54
C ASP A 100 9.34 12.76 3.71
N PHE A 101 8.66 12.42 2.62
CA PHE A 101 7.51 11.51 2.65
C PHE A 101 7.92 10.11 3.10
N ILE A 102 9.02 9.58 2.57
CA ILE A 102 9.54 8.27 2.98
C ILE A 102 9.99 8.29 4.44
N ALA A 103 10.73 9.32 4.87
CA ALA A 103 11.16 9.47 6.26
C ALA A 103 9.97 9.57 7.23
N HIS A 104 8.93 10.31 6.85
CA HIS A 104 7.69 10.40 7.61
C HIS A 104 7.01 9.03 7.74
N LEU A 105 6.82 8.31 6.63
CA LEU A 105 6.21 6.97 6.64
C LEU A 105 7.00 5.97 7.48
N MET A 106 8.33 6.01 7.40
CA MET A 106 9.22 5.08 8.12
C MET A 106 9.18 5.29 9.64
N THR A 107 8.97 6.52 10.11
CA THR A 107 9.03 6.88 11.54
C THR A 107 7.68 6.78 12.22
N THR A 108 6.75 7.68 11.89
CA THR A 108 5.47 7.84 12.60
C THR A 108 4.26 7.70 11.68
N GLY A 109 4.41 7.99 10.38
CA GLY A 109 3.32 8.00 9.42
C GLY A 109 2.61 6.66 9.29
N TRP A 110 3.35 5.55 9.36
CA TRP A 110 2.74 4.21 9.30
C TRP A 110 1.78 3.93 10.47
N LYS A 111 2.05 4.46 11.67
CA LYS A 111 1.15 4.29 12.83
C LYS A 111 -0.12 5.09 12.63
N ALA A 112 0.00 6.36 12.24
CA ALA A 112 -1.15 7.20 11.94
C ALA A 112 -2.06 6.56 10.88
N ILE A 113 -1.48 5.91 9.86
CA ILE A 113 -2.23 5.15 8.85
C ILE A 113 -3.02 4.00 9.48
N VAL A 114 -2.39 3.20 10.35
CA VAL A 114 -3.05 2.06 11.01
C VAL A 114 -4.13 2.56 11.98
N ASP A 115 -3.86 3.61 12.75
CA ASP A 115 -4.77 4.16 13.76
C ASP A 115 -6.00 4.84 13.16
N HIS A 116 -5.92 5.34 11.93
CA HIS A 116 -7.03 5.99 11.21
C HIS A 116 -7.84 5.02 10.33
N LEU A 117 -7.50 3.74 10.29
CA LEU A 117 -8.36 2.76 9.64
C LEU A 117 -9.54 2.48 10.59
N PRO A 118 -10.79 2.71 10.16
CA PRO A 118 -11.95 2.46 11.01
C PRO A 118 -11.93 0.99 11.46
N GLU A 119 -12.19 0.75 12.75
CA GLU A 119 -12.40 -0.58 13.34
C GLU A 119 -13.70 -1.22 12.82
N GLU A 120 -13.90 -1.27 11.51
CA GLU A 120 -15.05 -1.97 10.94
C GLU A 120 -14.75 -3.46 10.82
N HIS A 121 -15.23 -4.13 11.88
CA HIS A 121 -15.61 -5.53 12.05
C HIS A 121 -14.52 -6.51 12.49
N ALA A 122 -14.02 -6.31 13.71
CA ALA A 122 -13.74 -7.43 14.62
C ALA A 122 -15.05 -7.93 15.29
N LYS A 123 -16.03 -8.36 14.47
CA LYS A 123 -17.25 -9.12 14.84
C LYS A 123 -17.68 -9.78 13.51
N VAL A 124 -17.74 -11.10 13.30
CA VAL A 124 -17.95 -12.29 14.14
C VAL A 124 -17.13 -13.45 13.55
#